data_AF-A0ABD0J084-F1
#
_entry.id   AF-A0ABD0J084-F1
#
_cell.length_a   1.000
_cell.length_b   1.000
_cell.length_c   1.000
_cell.angle_alpha   90.00
_cell.angle_beta   90.00
_cell.angle_gamma   90.00
#
_symmetry.space_group_name_H-M   'P 1'
#
loop_
_entity.id
_entity.type
_entity.pdbx_description
1 polymer ?
#
loop_
_entity_poly.entity_id
_entity_poly.type
_entity_poly.pdbx_seq_one_letter_code
_entity_poly.pdbx_strand_id
1 'polypeptide(L)'
;MTCGHRVQLKCFLAGLVIATTMMCLELLLSHHRTDSSNVPNFNIDAMSSAYHATREQNHSAMDITTELPRTSVLCHSFTARLGNIMFQYASCLALAKHLNASLVLLNDWRLQGLLQQPHATDSALKQRCQKARKIRARWCCAFDKRLLNLSPGRDYFLTGFLQSWKYFVKYDSEIRQALTFRDEVVATATKIVQSLRNAHRGVLVGVHVRRGDYTRSDRVKQGYKMAPVVTF
;
A
#
# COMPACT_ATOMS: atom_id res chain seq x y z
N MET A 1 19.95 15.74 -5.85
CA MET A 1 18.65 16.37 -6.17
C MET A 1 17.64 16.02 -5.09
N THR A 2 17.47 16.92 -4.12
CA THR A 2 16.63 16.70 -2.95
C THR A 2 15.29 17.42 -3.11
N CYS A 3 14.22 16.68 -2.84
CA CYS A 3 12.84 17.13 -2.94
C CYS A 3 12.51 18.07 -1.78
N GLY A 4 12.56 19.38 -2.02
CA GLY A 4 12.35 20.41 -1.02
C GLY A 4 10.95 21.04 -1.12
N HIS A 5 10.26 21.04 0.01
CA HIS A 5 9.26 22.02 0.43
C HIS A 5 7.78 21.85 0.07
N ARG A 6 7.35 21.80 -1.20
CA ARG A 6 5.91 22.00 -1.48
C ARG A 6 5.03 20.74 -1.61
N VAL A 7 5.61 19.55 -1.74
CA VAL A 7 4.84 18.34 -2.11
C VAL A 7 4.56 17.40 -0.92
N GLN A 8 5.41 17.38 0.10
CA GLN A 8 5.29 16.39 1.19
C GLN A 8 4.06 16.59 2.09
N LEU A 9 3.56 17.82 2.25
CA LEU A 9 2.40 18.09 3.11
C LEU A 9 1.10 17.48 2.56
N LYS A 10 0.96 17.36 1.24
CA LYS A 10 -0.24 16.78 0.61
C LYS A 10 -0.23 15.24 0.56
N CYS A 11 0.94 14.60 0.57
CA CYS A 11 1.02 13.13 0.60
C CYS A 11 0.85 12.52 1.99
N PHE A 12 1.20 13.25 3.06
CA PHE A 12 1.08 12.76 4.43
C PHE A 12 -0.38 12.69 4.91
N LEU A 13 -1.22 13.65 4.49
CA LEU A 13 -2.64 13.70 4.87
C LEU A 13 -3.51 12.64 4.18
N ALA A 14 -3.13 12.17 2.98
CA ALA A 14 -3.90 11.14 2.26
C ALA A 14 -3.52 9.70 2.64
N GLY A 15 -2.30 9.47 3.14
CA GLY A 15 -1.86 8.15 3.59
C GLY A 15 -2.44 7.73 4.95
N LEU A 16 -2.93 8.68 5.75
CA LEU A 16 -3.47 8.41 7.08
C LEU A 16 -4.89 7.81 7.06
N VAL A 17 -5.64 7.99 5.97
CA VAL A 17 -7.04 7.52 5.86
C VAL A 17 -7.15 6.08 5.36
N ILE A 18 -6.14 5.57 4.65
CA ILE A 18 -6.14 4.19 4.11
C ILE A 18 -5.71 3.17 5.17
N ALA A 19 -4.96 3.60 6.20
CA ALA A 19 -4.54 2.77 7.33
C ALA A 19 -5.60 2.65 8.44
N THR A 20 -6.58 3.57 8.51
CA THR A 20 -7.62 3.55 9.56
C THR A 20 -8.86 2.72 9.19
N THR A 21 -9.13 2.51 7.90
CA THR A 21 -10.34 1.77 7.46
C THR A 21 -10.20 0.25 7.48
N MET A 22 -8.99 -0.31 7.60
CA MET A 22 -8.79 -1.76 7.76
C MET A 22 -8.65 -2.23 9.21
N MET A 23 -8.89 -1.35 10.17
CA MET A 23 -8.90 -1.69 11.60
C MET A 23 -10.30 -1.54 12.23
N CYS A 24 -11.34 -1.32 11.42
CA CYS A 24 -12.67 -0.93 11.91
C CYS A 24 -13.80 -1.93 11.60
N LEU A 25 -13.51 -3.18 11.19
CA LEU A 25 -14.56 -4.19 10.96
C LEU A 25 -14.66 -5.31 12.02
N GLU A 26 -13.87 -5.25 13.10
CA GLU A 26 -14.04 -6.18 14.23
C GLU A 26 -14.53 -5.50 15.53
N LEU A 27 -14.90 -4.21 15.48
CA LEU A 27 -15.37 -3.46 16.67
C LEU A 27 -16.89 -3.25 16.75
N LEU A 28 -17.69 -3.95 15.94
CA LEU A 28 -19.17 -3.91 16.03
C LEU A 28 -19.80 -5.18 16.62
N LEU A 29 -19.04 -6.09 17.25
CA LEU A 29 -19.60 -7.32 17.85
C LEU A 29 -19.30 -7.52 19.34
N SER A 30 -18.90 -6.48 20.10
CA SER A 30 -18.67 -6.62 21.55
C SER A 30 -19.42 -5.64 22.46
N HIS A 31 -20.35 -4.84 21.95
CA HIS A 31 -21.26 -4.09 22.82
C HIS A 31 -22.67 -4.08 22.26
N HIS A 32 -23.50 -5.02 22.72
CA HIS A 32 -24.87 -4.71 23.13
C HIS A 32 -25.46 -5.91 23.89
N ARG A 33 -25.56 -5.79 25.20
CA ARG A 33 -26.58 -6.47 26.00
C ARG A 33 -27.17 -5.41 26.94
N THR A 34 -28.49 -5.21 26.80
CA THR A 34 -29.42 -4.28 27.52
C THR A 34 -29.12 -2.79 27.32
N ASP A 35 -30.04 -1.90 26.91
CA ASP A 35 -31.49 -1.83 27.11
C ASP A 35 -32.20 -1.10 25.94
N SER A 36 -33.49 -1.37 25.74
CA SER A 36 -34.33 -1.02 24.59
C SER A 36 -34.98 0.36 24.70
N SER A 37 -35.03 1.13 23.60
CA SER A 37 -36.26 1.75 23.07
C SER A 37 -35.98 2.64 21.83
N ASN A 38 -36.73 2.36 20.76
CA ASN A 38 -36.92 3.15 19.53
C ASN A 38 -35.71 3.48 18.63
N VAL A 39 -35.34 2.52 17.76
CA VAL A 39 -34.68 2.80 16.46
C VAL A 39 -35.24 1.83 15.41
N PRO A 40 -35.47 2.24 14.14
CA PRO A 40 -36.16 1.42 13.14
C PRO A 40 -35.42 0.10 12.87
N ASN A 41 -36.19 -0.98 12.76
CA ASN A 41 -35.72 -2.35 12.58
C ASN A 41 -34.94 -2.47 11.24
N PHE A 42 -33.61 -2.51 11.32
CA PHE A 42 -32.74 -2.77 10.18
C PHE A 42 -32.74 -4.27 9.90
N ASN A 43 -33.44 -4.71 8.86
CA ASN A 43 -33.57 -6.12 8.51
C ASN A 43 -32.26 -6.65 7.90
N ILE A 44 -31.39 -7.20 8.74
CA ILE A 44 -30.09 -7.79 8.37
C ILE A 44 -30.27 -9.01 7.46
N ASP A 45 -31.38 -9.73 7.57
CA ASP A 45 -31.66 -10.89 6.72
C ASP A 45 -31.90 -10.47 5.27
N ALA A 46 -32.52 -9.30 5.05
CA ALA A 46 -32.70 -8.75 3.71
C ALA A 46 -31.37 -8.35 3.05
N MET A 47 -30.38 -7.90 3.83
CA MET A 47 -29.06 -7.48 3.33
C MET A 47 -28.14 -8.69 3.08
N SER A 48 -28.23 -9.73 3.91
CA SER A 48 -27.56 -11.02 3.71
C SER A 48 -28.15 -11.77 2.51
N SER A 49 -29.48 -11.81 2.38
CA SER A 49 -30.14 -12.36 1.19
C SER A 49 -29.83 -11.56 -0.08
N ALA A 50 -29.69 -10.23 -0.01
CA ALA A 50 -29.25 -9.42 -1.16
C ALA A 50 -27.76 -9.68 -1.53
N TYR A 51 -26.90 -9.92 -0.54
CA TYR A 51 -25.49 -10.29 -0.72
C TYR A 51 -25.31 -11.72 -1.28
N HIS A 52 -26.17 -12.66 -0.86
CA HIS A 52 -26.19 -14.02 -1.39
C HIS A 52 -26.86 -14.10 -2.77
N ALA A 53 -27.94 -13.36 -3.01
CA ALA A 53 -28.60 -13.28 -4.33
C ALA A 53 -27.70 -12.65 -5.41
N THR A 54 -26.85 -11.67 -5.05
CA THR A 54 -25.84 -11.11 -5.96
C THR A 54 -24.64 -12.04 -6.19
N ARG A 55 -24.41 -13.01 -5.30
CA ARG A 55 -23.35 -14.02 -5.41
C ARG A 55 -23.79 -15.24 -6.26
N GLU A 56 -25.09 -15.50 -6.39
CA GLU A 56 -25.61 -16.63 -7.18
C GLU A 56 -25.91 -16.30 -8.66
N GLN A 57 -25.98 -15.02 -9.04
CA GLN A 57 -26.16 -14.63 -10.46
C GLN A 57 -24.85 -14.43 -11.24
N ASN A 58 -23.68 -14.52 -10.61
CA ASN A 58 -22.38 -14.35 -11.29
C ASN A 58 -21.56 -15.65 -11.43
N HIS A 59 -22.13 -16.82 -11.14
CA HIS A 59 -21.55 -18.11 -11.51
C HIS A 59 -22.21 -18.69 -12.77
N SER A 60 -22.17 -17.92 -13.85
CA SER A 60 -22.12 -18.50 -15.19
C SER A 60 -20.67 -18.91 -15.45
N ALA A 61 -20.42 -20.21 -15.53
CA ALA A 61 -19.15 -20.79 -15.96
C ALA A 61 -18.67 -20.08 -17.24
N MET A 62 -17.61 -19.28 -17.12
CA MET A 62 -16.98 -18.62 -18.25
C MET A 62 -15.47 -18.87 -18.18
N ASP A 63 -15.15 -19.96 -18.86
CA ASP A 63 -14.02 -20.15 -19.77
C ASP A 63 -12.60 -19.87 -19.26
N ILE A 64 -11.76 -20.89 -19.42
CA ILE A 64 -10.31 -20.81 -19.36
C ILE A 64 -9.87 -20.00 -20.59
N THR A 65 -10.08 -18.68 -20.58
CA THR A 65 -9.40 -17.81 -21.51
C THR A 65 -7.96 -17.72 -21.04
N THR A 66 -7.09 -18.47 -21.70
CA THR A 66 -5.66 -18.25 -21.76
C THR A 66 -5.38 -16.75 -21.75
N GLU A 67 -4.87 -16.20 -20.63
CA GLU A 67 -4.41 -14.81 -20.61
C GLU A 67 -3.40 -14.69 -21.75
N LEU A 68 -3.70 -13.83 -22.73
CA LEU A 68 -2.77 -13.50 -23.81
C LEU A 68 -1.39 -13.24 -23.18
N PRO A 69 -0.31 -13.84 -23.71
CA PRO A 69 1.00 -13.73 -23.09
C PRO A 69 1.33 -12.27 -22.87
N ARG A 70 1.58 -11.87 -21.62
CA ARG A 70 1.97 -10.49 -21.30
C ARG A 70 3.24 -10.17 -22.06
N THR A 71 3.10 -9.38 -23.12
CA THR A 71 4.19 -9.12 -24.07
C THR A 71 5.22 -8.16 -23.50
N SER A 72 4.83 -7.33 -22.54
CA SER A 72 5.67 -6.31 -21.91
C SER A 72 6.04 -6.64 -20.47
N VAL A 73 7.23 -6.19 -20.05
CA VAL A 73 7.75 -6.32 -18.70
C VAL A 73 7.90 -4.96 -18.04
N LEU A 74 7.42 -4.84 -16.81
CA LEU A 74 7.62 -3.70 -15.94
C LEU A 74 8.63 -4.06 -14.84
N CYS A 75 9.81 -3.47 -14.92
CA CYS A 75 10.90 -3.71 -13.99
C CYS A 75 11.00 -2.59 -12.95
N HIS A 76 11.36 -2.94 -11.73
CA HIS A 76 11.72 -1.98 -10.69
C HIS A 76 12.79 -2.53 -9.75
N SER A 77 13.60 -1.66 -9.18
CA SER A 77 14.54 -2.00 -8.10
C SER A 77 14.27 -1.10 -6.91
N PHE A 78 14.15 -1.71 -5.74
CA PHE A 78 13.79 -0.99 -4.53
C PHE A 78 14.92 -0.10 -4.02
N THR A 79 14.53 1.08 -3.53
CA THR A 79 15.45 2.03 -2.88
C THR A 79 14.90 2.53 -1.55
N ALA A 80 15.78 2.98 -0.66
CA ALA A 80 15.49 3.56 0.65
C ALA A 80 14.93 2.58 1.72
N ARG A 81 14.15 3.09 2.68
CA ARG A 81 13.65 2.36 3.87
C ARG A 81 12.26 1.77 3.61
N LEU A 82 11.80 0.92 4.53
CA LEU A 82 10.61 0.08 4.38
C LEU A 82 9.37 0.83 3.85
N GLY A 83 9.00 1.97 4.42
CA GLY A 83 7.83 2.73 3.93
C GLY A 83 7.94 3.15 2.45
N ASN A 84 9.13 3.53 1.98
CA ASN A 84 9.35 3.81 0.56
C ASN A 84 9.26 2.54 -0.29
N ILE A 85 9.80 1.43 0.22
CA ILE A 85 9.77 0.12 -0.47
C ILE A 85 8.32 -0.35 -0.65
N MET A 86 7.49 -0.23 0.39
CA MET A 86 6.06 -0.57 0.32
C MET A 86 5.31 0.30 -0.70
N PHE A 87 5.58 1.61 -0.76
CA PHE A 87 4.99 2.48 -1.78
C PHE A 87 5.45 2.15 -3.20
N GLN A 88 6.74 1.86 -3.38
CA GLN A 88 7.31 1.40 -4.64
C GLN A 88 6.62 0.11 -5.09
N TYR A 89 6.46 -0.86 -4.17
CA TYR A 89 5.80 -2.14 -4.45
C TYR A 89 4.34 -1.98 -4.87
N ALA A 90 3.54 -1.28 -4.06
CA ALA A 90 2.13 -1.03 -4.36
C ALA A 90 1.93 -0.35 -5.71
N SER A 91 2.74 0.68 -5.98
CA SER A 91 2.65 1.43 -7.23
C SER A 91 3.08 0.60 -8.44
N CYS A 92 4.18 -0.14 -8.34
CA CYS A 92 4.64 -1.00 -9.43
C CYS A 92 3.68 -2.15 -9.71
N LEU A 93 3.11 -2.77 -8.68
CA LEU A 93 2.11 -3.83 -8.83
C LEU A 93 0.86 -3.31 -9.54
N ALA A 94 0.31 -2.19 -9.09
CA ALA A 94 -0.84 -1.57 -9.74
C ALA A 94 -0.56 -1.11 -11.17
N LEU A 95 0.62 -0.53 -11.43
CA LEU A 95 1.03 -0.11 -12.76
C LEU A 95 1.20 -1.30 -13.71
N ALA A 96 1.79 -2.40 -13.24
CA ALA A 96 1.92 -3.61 -14.04
C ALA A 96 0.54 -4.17 -14.43
N LYS A 97 -0.41 -4.18 -13.49
CA LYS A 97 -1.80 -4.58 -13.78
C LYS A 97 -2.48 -3.63 -14.76
N HIS A 98 -2.34 -2.33 -14.55
CA HIS A 98 -2.91 -1.32 -15.45
C HIS A 98 -2.40 -1.41 -16.88
N LEU A 99 -1.12 -1.73 -17.06
CA LEU A 99 -0.48 -1.82 -18.36
C LEU A 99 -0.52 -3.23 -18.96
N ASN A 100 -1.18 -4.19 -18.31
CA ASN A 100 -1.16 -5.61 -18.65
C ASN A 100 0.27 -6.15 -18.88
N ALA A 101 1.18 -5.83 -17.96
CA ALA A 101 2.59 -6.18 -18.00
C ALA A 101 2.95 -7.22 -16.93
N SER A 102 4.00 -8.00 -17.18
CA SER A 102 4.62 -8.84 -16.16
C SER A 102 5.51 -7.99 -15.26
N LEU A 103 5.30 -8.06 -13.94
CA LEU A 103 6.10 -7.32 -12.98
C LEU A 103 7.37 -8.09 -12.61
N VAL A 104 8.52 -7.41 -12.69
CA VAL A 104 9.81 -7.93 -12.23
C VAL A 104 10.36 -6.99 -11.15
N LEU A 105 10.51 -7.50 -9.93
CA LEU A 105 11.07 -6.76 -8.82
C LEU A 105 12.49 -7.25 -8.55
N LEU A 106 13.44 -6.32 -8.56
CA LEU A 106 14.83 -6.56 -8.22
C LEU A 106 15.08 -6.15 -6.77
N ASN A 107 15.85 -6.96 -6.03
CA ASN A 107 16.22 -6.74 -4.63
C ASN A 107 15.01 -6.69 -3.67
N ASP A 108 14.05 -7.60 -3.84
CA ASP A 108 12.78 -7.68 -3.10
C ASP A 108 12.86 -8.46 -1.77
N TRP A 109 14.05 -8.92 -1.37
CA TRP A 109 14.28 -9.76 -0.18
C TRP A 109 13.63 -9.21 1.11
N ARG A 110 13.54 -7.89 1.28
CA ARG A 110 12.90 -7.27 2.46
C ARG A 110 11.40 -7.54 2.52
N LEU A 111 10.74 -7.55 1.36
CA LEU A 111 9.31 -7.85 1.28
C LEU A 111 9.06 -9.35 1.38
N GLN A 112 9.97 -10.16 0.81
CA GLN A 112 9.92 -11.62 0.91
C GLN A 112 9.88 -12.11 2.37
N GLY A 113 10.66 -11.49 3.25
CA GLY A 113 10.66 -11.82 4.69
C GLY A 113 9.55 -11.17 5.52
N LEU A 114 8.72 -10.31 4.94
CA LEU A 114 7.77 -9.47 5.68
C LEU A 114 6.30 -9.74 5.31
N LEU A 115 6.05 -10.02 4.03
CA LEU A 115 4.71 -10.23 3.50
C LEU A 115 4.34 -11.71 3.52
N GLN A 116 3.05 -11.99 3.66
CA GLN A 116 2.49 -13.34 3.63
C GLN A 116 2.61 -13.96 2.24
N GLN A 117 2.29 -13.17 1.20
CA GLN A 117 2.35 -13.58 -0.21
C GLN A 117 3.07 -12.50 -1.04
N PRO A 118 4.41 -12.42 -0.94
CA PRO A 118 5.19 -11.48 -1.74
C PRO A 118 5.11 -11.85 -3.23
N HIS A 119 5.09 -10.83 -4.10
CA HIS A 119 5.10 -11.05 -5.55
C HIS A 119 6.30 -11.91 -5.98
N ALA A 120 6.01 -13.05 -6.62
CA ALA A 120 7.04 -13.91 -7.18
C ALA A 120 7.52 -13.36 -8.52
N THR A 121 8.81 -13.06 -8.60
CA THR A 121 9.44 -12.61 -9.85
C THR A 121 9.98 -13.80 -10.63
N ASP A 122 9.51 -13.97 -11.87
CA ASP A 122 10.10 -14.93 -12.80
C ASP A 122 11.56 -14.57 -13.11
N SER A 123 12.47 -15.50 -12.82
CA SER A 123 13.90 -15.34 -13.04
C SER A 123 14.25 -15.20 -14.52
N ALA A 124 13.50 -15.84 -15.43
CA ALA A 124 13.70 -15.73 -16.87
C ALA A 124 13.45 -14.30 -17.37
N LEU A 125 12.52 -13.57 -16.74
CA LEU A 125 12.20 -12.19 -17.11
C LEU A 125 13.22 -11.16 -16.59
N LYS A 126 14.07 -11.52 -15.62
CA LYS A 126 15.06 -10.58 -15.04
C LYS A 126 16.04 -10.05 -16.08
N GLN A 127 16.43 -10.85 -17.07
CA GLN A 127 17.35 -10.42 -18.12
C GLN A 127 16.76 -9.30 -18.99
N ARG A 128 15.44 -9.29 -19.20
CA ARG A 128 14.74 -8.24 -19.97
C ARG A 128 14.88 -6.86 -19.33
N CYS A 129 15.00 -6.80 -18.00
CA CYS A 129 15.19 -5.54 -17.28
C CYS A 129 16.50 -4.80 -17.63
N GLN A 130 17.53 -5.51 -18.09
CA GLN A 130 18.80 -4.89 -18.48
C GLN A 130 18.65 -4.06 -19.77
N LYS A 131 17.78 -4.49 -20.69
CA LYS A 131 17.50 -3.82 -21.97
C LYS A 131 16.26 -2.93 -21.92
N ALA A 132 15.48 -3.00 -20.84
CA ALA A 132 14.25 -2.23 -20.66
C ALA A 132 14.50 -0.72 -20.71
N ARG A 133 13.57 0.03 -21.31
CA ARG A 133 13.68 1.49 -21.38
C ARG A 133 13.49 2.08 -19.99
N LYS A 134 14.54 2.73 -19.47
CA LYS A 134 14.47 3.44 -18.18
C LYS A 134 13.52 4.62 -18.27
N ILE A 135 12.58 4.69 -17.34
CA ILE A 135 11.71 5.85 -17.13
C ILE A 135 11.71 6.21 -15.66
N ARG A 136 11.87 7.49 -15.38
CA ARG A 136 11.86 8.04 -14.04
C ARG A 136 10.56 8.82 -13.83
N ALA A 137 9.95 8.63 -12.66
CA ALA A 137 8.86 9.51 -12.22
C ALA A 137 9.37 10.96 -12.21
N ARG A 138 8.66 11.86 -12.88
CA ARG A 138 9.10 13.24 -13.12
C ARG A 138 9.36 13.99 -11.82
N TRP A 139 8.52 13.72 -10.82
CA TRP A 139 8.54 14.39 -9.55
C TRP A 139 8.75 13.39 -8.42
N CYS A 140 9.51 13.81 -7.43
CA CYS A 140 9.53 13.15 -6.15
C CYS A 140 8.16 13.29 -5.49
N CYS A 141 7.62 12.16 -5.02
CA CYS A 141 6.44 12.14 -4.16
C CYS A 141 5.17 12.76 -4.77
N ALA A 142 5.06 12.85 -6.10
CA ALA A 142 3.85 13.31 -6.78
C ALA A 142 3.36 12.28 -7.81
N PHE A 143 2.09 12.43 -8.19
CA PHE A 143 1.47 11.61 -9.22
C PHE A 143 1.94 12.06 -10.61
N ASP A 144 2.38 11.09 -11.41
CA ASP A 144 2.84 11.27 -12.78
C ASP A 144 1.97 10.45 -13.72
N LYS A 145 0.92 11.08 -14.25
CA LYS A 145 -0.06 10.45 -15.14
C LYS A 145 0.53 9.78 -16.38
N ARG A 146 1.75 10.16 -16.78
CA ARG A 146 2.44 9.55 -17.92
C ARG A 146 2.75 8.07 -17.67
N LEU A 147 2.93 7.67 -16.42
CA LEU A 147 3.23 6.29 -16.05
C LEU A 147 2.03 5.35 -16.24
N LEU A 148 0.81 5.88 -16.33
CA LEU A 148 -0.38 5.11 -16.69
C LEU A 148 -0.51 4.90 -18.21
N ASN A 149 0.14 5.74 -19.01
CA ASN A 149 -0.02 5.76 -20.47
C ASN A 149 1.30 5.40 -21.17
N LEU A 150 1.95 4.33 -20.72
CA LEU A 150 3.15 3.82 -21.36
C LEU A 150 2.78 3.02 -22.62
N SER A 151 3.61 3.10 -23.66
CA SER A 151 3.35 2.40 -24.92
C SER A 151 3.34 0.89 -24.70
N PRO A 152 2.32 0.17 -25.20
CA PRO A 152 2.26 -1.28 -25.07
C PRO A 152 3.38 -1.98 -25.83
N GLY A 153 3.66 -3.24 -25.48
CA GLY A 153 4.65 -4.07 -26.19
C GLY A 153 6.12 -3.67 -25.97
N ARG A 154 6.40 -2.77 -25.02
CA ARG A 154 7.76 -2.34 -24.67
C ARG A 154 8.05 -2.60 -23.20
N ASP A 155 9.28 -3.05 -22.94
CA ASP A 155 9.76 -3.24 -21.57
C ASP A 155 10.20 -1.90 -20.96
N TYR A 156 9.81 -1.68 -19.71
CA TYR A 156 10.12 -0.46 -18.97
C TYR A 156 10.80 -0.74 -17.65
N PHE A 157 11.81 0.06 -17.32
CA PHE A 157 12.41 0.05 -15.99
C PHE A 157 11.99 1.33 -15.26
N LEU A 158 11.06 1.21 -14.32
CA LEU A 158 10.57 2.32 -13.51
C LEU A 158 11.59 2.67 -12.43
N THR A 159 11.86 3.97 -12.27
CA THR A 159 12.69 4.49 -11.17
C THR A 159 12.01 5.66 -10.46
N GLY A 160 12.37 5.85 -9.19
CA GLY A 160 11.79 6.87 -8.31
C GLY A 160 11.03 6.25 -7.14
N PHE A 161 10.55 7.08 -6.21
CA PHE A 161 9.88 6.60 -5.00
C PHE A 161 8.41 6.22 -5.22
N LEU A 162 7.78 6.71 -6.29
CA LEU A 162 6.40 6.37 -6.66
C LEU A 162 5.38 6.58 -5.52
N GLN A 163 5.57 7.59 -4.66
CA GLN A 163 4.76 7.78 -3.45
C GLN A 163 3.46 8.52 -3.72
N SER A 164 2.61 7.98 -4.58
CA SER A 164 1.26 8.49 -4.80
C SER A 164 0.25 7.36 -4.81
N TRP A 165 -0.74 7.44 -3.91
CA TRP A 165 -1.86 6.49 -3.84
C TRP A 165 -2.66 6.42 -5.14
N LYS A 166 -2.61 7.49 -5.95
CA LYS A 166 -3.28 7.56 -7.26
C LYS A 166 -2.80 6.51 -8.26
N TYR A 167 -1.63 5.91 -8.07
CA TYR A 167 -1.19 4.80 -8.92
C TYR A 167 -1.97 3.52 -8.66
N PHE A 168 -2.46 3.32 -7.44
CA PHE A 168 -2.93 2.02 -6.98
C PHE A 168 -4.35 2.00 -6.42
N VAL A 169 -5.03 3.15 -6.33
CA VAL A 169 -6.42 3.22 -5.83
C VAL A 169 -7.40 2.34 -6.58
N LYS A 170 -7.21 2.17 -7.91
CA LYS A 170 -8.09 1.30 -8.72
C LYS A 170 -8.00 -0.17 -8.30
N TYR A 171 -6.90 -0.58 -7.68
CA TYR A 171 -6.61 -1.95 -7.28
C TYR A 171 -6.52 -2.07 -5.75
N ASP A 172 -7.21 -1.21 -4.98
CA ASP A 172 -7.04 -1.10 -3.52
C ASP A 172 -7.16 -2.44 -2.78
N SER A 173 -8.18 -3.25 -3.09
CA SER A 173 -8.39 -4.57 -2.49
C SER A 173 -7.21 -5.51 -2.71
N GLU A 174 -6.74 -5.62 -3.94
CA GLU A 174 -5.62 -6.49 -4.32
C GLU A 174 -4.29 -5.99 -3.73
N ILE A 175 -4.10 -4.68 -3.66
CA ILE A 175 -2.89 -4.08 -3.11
C ILE A 175 -2.85 -4.27 -1.59
N ARG A 176 -3.99 -4.18 -0.91
CA ARG A 176 -4.11 -4.52 0.51
C ARG A 176 -3.78 -5.99 0.75
N GLN A 177 -4.33 -6.89 -0.07
CA GLN A 177 -4.01 -8.31 0.00
C GLN A 177 -2.52 -8.58 -0.25
N ALA A 178 -1.92 -7.94 -1.25
CA ALA A 178 -0.50 -8.08 -1.56
C ALA A 178 0.40 -7.49 -0.47
N LEU A 179 -0.10 -6.56 0.36
CA LEU A 179 0.62 -5.95 1.48
C LEU A 179 0.27 -6.59 2.84
N THR A 180 -0.41 -7.73 2.86
CA THR A 180 -0.65 -8.49 4.09
C THR A 180 0.67 -8.96 4.69
N PHE A 181 0.90 -8.58 5.94
CA PHE A 181 2.07 -9.00 6.71
C PHE A 181 1.95 -10.46 7.14
N ARG A 182 3.09 -11.11 7.39
CA ARG A 182 3.13 -12.44 8.00
C ARG A 182 2.51 -12.42 9.40
N ASP A 183 1.89 -13.54 9.78
CA ASP A 183 1.20 -13.70 11.07
C ASP A 183 2.12 -13.42 12.26
N GLU A 184 3.39 -13.79 12.19
CA GLU A 184 4.38 -13.53 13.24
C GLU A 184 4.61 -12.03 13.51
N VAL A 185 4.58 -11.21 12.46
CA VAL A 185 4.72 -9.74 12.57
C VAL A 185 3.45 -9.15 13.17
N VAL A 186 2.28 -9.62 12.71
CA VAL A 186 0.98 -9.20 13.23
C VAL A 186 0.84 -9.58 14.71
N ALA A 187 1.17 -10.82 15.08
CA ALA A 187 1.10 -11.30 16.46
C ALA A 187 1.98 -10.47 17.40
N THR A 188 3.20 -10.13 16.96
CA THR A 188 4.11 -9.28 17.73
C THR A 188 3.52 -7.88 17.93
N ALA A 189 3.01 -7.26 16.86
CA ALA A 189 2.40 -5.94 16.93
C ALA A 189 1.14 -5.94 17.82
N THR A 190 0.27 -6.94 17.68
CA THR A 190 -0.95 -7.10 18.47
C THR A 190 -0.63 -7.26 19.95
N LYS A 191 0.40 -8.05 20.31
CA LYS A 191 0.84 -8.19 21.71
C LYS A 191 1.26 -6.85 22.32
N ILE A 192 2.01 -6.03 21.57
CA ILE A 192 2.43 -4.70 22.01
C ILE A 192 1.23 -3.77 22.19
N VAL A 193 0.31 -3.73 21.23
CA VAL A 193 -0.88 -2.87 21.32
C VAL A 193 -1.76 -3.31 22.49
N GLN A 194 -1.95 -4.61 22.68
CA GLN A 194 -2.79 -5.14 23.76
C GLN A 194 -2.17 -4.87 25.14
N SER A 195 -0.85 -4.96 25.30
CA SER A 195 -0.22 -4.62 26.58
C SER A 195 -0.42 -3.15 26.95
N LEU A 196 -0.35 -2.24 25.97
CA LEU A 196 -0.66 -0.81 26.17
C LEU A 196 -2.12 -0.58 26.55
N ARG A 197 -3.06 -1.26 25.88
CA ARG A 197 -4.50 -1.19 26.22
C ARG A 197 -4.78 -1.68 27.64
N ASN A 198 -4.11 -2.74 28.06
CA ASN A 198 -4.30 -3.30 29.40
C ASN A 198 -3.69 -2.37 30.49
N ALA A 199 -2.60 -1.68 30.18
CA ALA A 199 -1.90 -0.79 31.12
C ALA A 199 -2.56 0.59 31.28
N HIS A 200 -3.32 1.06 30.28
CA HIS A 200 -3.87 2.41 30.26
C HIS A 200 -5.38 2.41 30.02
N ARG A 201 -6.12 3.10 30.90
CA ARG A 201 -7.55 3.36 30.71
C ARG A 201 -7.71 4.59 29.82
N GLY A 202 -8.06 4.42 28.54
CA GLY A 202 -8.31 5.53 27.62
C GLY A 202 -8.11 5.20 26.15
N VAL A 203 -8.30 6.19 25.30
CA VAL A 203 -8.06 6.09 23.85
C VAL A 203 -6.56 6.10 23.58
N LEU A 204 -6.07 5.10 22.84
CA LEU A 204 -4.68 5.09 22.37
C LEU A 204 -4.51 5.99 21.15
N VAL A 205 -3.55 6.91 21.22
CA VAL A 205 -3.20 7.83 20.12
C VAL A 205 -1.79 7.50 19.63
N GLY A 206 -1.67 7.09 18.36
CA GLY A 206 -0.37 6.84 17.73
C GLY A 206 0.23 8.12 17.16
N VAL A 207 1.40 8.53 17.64
CA VAL A 207 2.14 9.71 17.15
C VAL A 207 3.50 9.28 16.60
N HIS A 208 3.70 9.42 15.28
CA HIS A 208 4.99 9.15 14.65
C HIS A 208 5.76 10.46 14.38
N VAL A 209 6.80 10.71 15.19
CA VAL A 209 7.68 11.88 15.03
C VAL A 209 8.95 11.47 14.29
N ARG A 210 9.03 11.81 13.00
CA ARG A 210 10.25 11.56 12.20
C ARG A 210 11.32 12.59 12.59
N ARG A 211 12.44 12.13 13.15
CA ARG A 211 13.62 12.97 13.50
C ARG A 211 14.87 12.40 12.85
N GLY A 212 15.75 11.74 13.62
CA GLY A 212 16.87 10.95 13.12
C GLY A 212 17.66 11.61 11.97
N ASP A 213 17.65 10.99 10.80
CA ASP A 213 18.33 11.49 9.60
C ASP A 213 17.91 12.90 9.13
N TYR A 214 16.77 13.41 9.58
CA TYR A 214 16.29 14.76 9.26
C TYR A 214 16.88 15.84 10.16
N THR A 215 17.60 15.49 11.24
CA THR A 215 18.35 16.47 12.04
C THR A 215 19.69 16.85 11.41
N ARG A 216 20.12 16.14 10.37
CA ARG A 216 21.36 16.43 9.65
C ARG A 216 21.31 17.81 9.00
N SER A 217 22.44 18.52 9.03
CA SER A 217 22.56 19.89 8.53
C SER A 217 22.12 20.04 7.06
N ASP A 218 22.36 19.03 6.22
CA ASP A 218 21.94 19.05 4.82
C ASP A 218 20.41 19.04 4.66
N ARG A 219 19.68 18.39 5.57
CA ARG A 219 18.21 18.35 5.58
C ARG A 219 17.64 19.64 6.16
N VAL A 220 18.23 20.17 7.22
CA VAL A 220 17.84 21.47 7.76
C VAL A 220 18.03 22.58 6.73
N LYS A 221 19.11 22.56 5.93
CA LYS A 221 19.32 23.49 4.81
C LYS A 221 18.28 23.35 3.69
N GLN A 222 17.69 22.17 3.53
CA GLN A 222 16.53 21.94 2.64
C GLN A 222 15.20 22.41 3.27
N GLY A 223 15.28 23.01 4.45
CA GLY A 223 14.22 23.61 5.26
C GLY A 223 13.40 22.63 6.10
N TYR A 224 13.85 21.38 6.25
CA TYR A 224 13.16 20.44 7.13
C TYR A 224 13.26 20.94 8.59
N LYS A 225 12.12 21.28 9.19
CA LYS A 225 12.02 21.71 10.60
C LYS A 225 11.60 20.54 11.47
N MET A 226 12.42 20.20 12.46
CA MET A 226 12.14 19.13 13.42
C MET A 226 11.71 19.74 14.75
N ALA A 227 10.90 19.01 15.51
CA ALA A 227 10.58 19.41 16.89
C ALA A 227 11.87 19.63 17.69
N PRO A 228 11.98 20.74 18.45
CA PRO A 228 13.16 21.04 19.24
C PRO A 228 13.43 19.93 20.25
N VAL A 229 14.69 19.74 20.61
CA VAL A 229 15.04 18.89 21.74
C VAL A 229 14.62 19.65 23.00
N VAL A 230 13.55 19.20 23.65
CA VAL A 230 13.20 19.67 24.99
C VAL A 230 13.88 18.71 25.96
N THR A 231 14.90 19.20 26.67
CA THR A 231 15.47 18.48 27.81
C THR A 231 14.56 18.72 29.01
N PHE A 232 13.97 17.64 29.52
CA PHE A 232 13.21 17.62 30.77
C PHE A 232 14.13 17.25 31.92
#